data_AF-A0A517NUF0-F1
#
_entry.id   AF-A0A517NUF0-F1
#
_cell.length_a   1.000
_cell.length_b   1.000
_cell.length_c   1.000
_cell.angle_alpha   90.00
_cell.angle_beta   90.00
_cell.angle_gamma   90.00
#
_symmetry.space_group_name_H-M   'P 1'
#
loop_
_entity.id
_entity.type
_entity.pdbx_description
1 polymer ?
#
loop_
_entity_poly.entity_id
_entity_poly.type
_entity_poly.pdbx_seq_one_letter_code
_entity_poly.pdbx_strand_id
1 'polypeptide(L)'
;MSAEVKLGLDAVLTIDGAEIKNVKDLTVNLEKAEADASTRDNNGWRATVGTLKDASIEFTVLNKNGDTSFGMLQGLWSSGTPTDVGISDAGGSLTLTCEVMNFNVNQNLEEVVSADVTLKPTQSSSGSGMNVGGGTP
;
A
#
# COMPACT_ATOMS: atom_id res chain seq x y z
N MET A 1 -22.98 -8.26 19.44
CA MET A 1 -23.27 -6.82 19.27
C MET A 1 -22.31 -6.32 18.21
N SER A 2 -22.78 -5.97 17.01
CA SER A 2 -21.92 -5.24 16.07
C SER A 2 -21.59 -3.91 16.71
N ALA A 3 -20.30 -3.65 16.92
CA ALA A 3 -19.86 -2.33 17.36
C ALA A 3 -20.39 -1.29 16.35
N GLU A 4 -20.95 -0.20 16.88
CA GLU A 4 -21.52 0.91 16.10
C GLU A 4 -20.45 1.63 15.25
N VAL A 5 -19.17 1.38 15.55
CA VAL A 5 -17.98 1.92 14.88
C VAL A 5 -16.94 0.80 14.74
N LYS A 6 -16.32 0.69 13.56
CA LYS A 6 -15.19 -0.23 13.29
C LYS A 6 -13.89 0.39 13.80
N LEU A 7 -13.06 -0.41 14.47
CA LEU A 7 -11.82 0.09 15.07
C LEU A 7 -10.65 -0.20 14.12
N GLY A 8 -9.70 0.72 14.02
CA GLY A 8 -8.46 0.48 13.25
C GLY A 8 -7.60 -0.67 13.79
N LEU A 9 -7.90 -1.18 15.00
CA LEU A 9 -7.30 -2.39 15.57
C LEU A 9 -7.71 -3.66 14.82
N ASP A 10 -8.85 -3.65 14.13
CA ASP A 10 -9.35 -4.80 13.37
C ASP A 10 -8.64 -4.93 11.99
N ALA A 11 -7.82 -3.94 11.62
CA ALA A 11 -7.04 -3.96 10.40
C ALA A 11 -5.83 -4.90 10.53
N VAL A 12 -5.66 -5.77 9.53
CA VAL A 12 -4.56 -6.74 9.43
C VAL A 12 -3.69 -6.38 8.23
N LEU A 13 -2.40 -6.21 8.48
CA LEU A 13 -1.37 -6.05 7.44
C LEU A 13 -0.64 -7.38 7.24
N THR A 14 -0.52 -7.79 5.98
CA THR A 14 0.26 -8.96 5.55
C THR A 14 1.27 -8.56 4.49
N ILE A 15 2.48 -9.10 4.59
CA ILE A 15 3.56 -8.92 3.61
C ILE A 15 4.09 -10.30 3.27
N ASP A 16 4.06 -10.66 1.99
CA ASP A 16 4.42 -12.00 1.49
C ASP A 16 3.67 -13.13 2.24
N GLY A 17 2.41 -12.88 2.60
CA GLY A 17 1.57 -13.80 3.36
C GLY A 17 1.86 -13.87 4.87
N ALA A 18 2.87 -13.16 5.38
CA ALA A 18 3.16 -13.05 6.81
C ALA A 18 2.42 -11.86 7.45
N GLU A 19 1.68 -12.10 8.52
CA GLU A 19 0.98 -11.05 9.29
C GLU A 19 1.95 -10.21 10.12
N ILE A 20 1.91 -8.89 9.94
CA ILE A 20 2.78 -7.93 10.63
C ILE A 20 2.00 -7.28 11.79
N LYS A 21 2.25 -7.77 13.01
CA LYS A 21 1.49 -7.38 14.23
C LYS A 21 2.08 -6.21 14.99
N ASN A 22 3.33 -5.86 14.71
CA ASN A 22 4.09 -4.81 15.37
C ASN A 22 3.99 -3.46 14.63
N VAL A 23 2.86 -3.21 13.98
CA VAL A 23 2.58 -1.98 13.22
C VAL A 23 1.75 -1.00 14.06
N LYS A 24 2.05 0.29 13.89
CA LYS A 24 1.27 1.43 14.39
C LYS A 24 0.85 2.30 13.21
N ASP A 25 -0.31 2.94 13.38
CA ASP A 25 -0.80 4.02 12.52
C ASP A 25 -0.82 3.66 11.02
N LEU A 26 -1.35 2.48 10.70
CA LEU A 26 -1.49 2.01 9.33
C LEU A 26 -2.46 2.90 8.55
N THR A 27 -1.94 3.54 7.51
CA THR A 27 -2.68 4.42 6.61
C THR A 27 -2.57 3.92 5.18
N VAL A 28 -3.71 3.89 4.48
CA VAL A 28 -3.79 3.53 3.05
C VAL A 28 -4.37 4.71 2.29
N ASN A 29 -3.52 5.36 1.50
CA ASN A 29 -3.91 6.44 0.60
C ASN A 29 -4.18 5.86 -0.79
N LEU A 30 -5.38 6.09 -1.32
CA LEU A 30 -5.79 5.65 -2.66
C LEU A 30 -6.27 6.86 -3.46
N GLU A 31 -5.60 7.12 -4.57
CA GLU A 31 -5.94 8.24 -5.46
C GLU A 31 -6.06 7.76 -6.90
N LYS A 32 -6.73 8.56 -7.74
CA LYS A 32 -6.85 8.27 -9.16
C LYS A 32 -6.55 9.54 -9.95
N ALA A 33 -5.62 9.44 -10.89
CA ALA A 33 -5.37 10.49 -11.85
C ALA A 33 -6.62 10.72 -12.70
N GLU A 34 -6.87 11.96 -13.10
CA GLU A 34 -8.04 12.36 -13.87
C GLU A 34 -7.66 12.73 -15.30
N ALA A 35 -8.49 12.36 -16.27
CA ALA A 35 -8.43 12.84 -17.64
C ALA A 35 -9.78 13.42 -18.05
N ASP A 36 -9.74 14.51 -18.82
CA ASP A 36 -10.93 15.08 -19.42
C ASP A 36 -11.40 14.19 -20.58
N ALA A 37 -12.65 13.74 -20.50
CA ALA A 37 -13.32 12.94 -21.52
C ALA A 37 -14.55 13.68 -22.06
N SER A 38 -14.57 15.01 -21.96
CA SER A 38 -15.71 15.83 -22.35
C SER A 38 -15.95 15.72 -23.86
N THR A 39 -17.17 15.35 -24.23
CA THR A 39 -17.61 15.34 -25.63
C THR A 39 -18.71 16.38 -25.84
N ARG A 40 -18.98 16.73 -27.11
CA ARG A 40 -20.12 17.60 -27.48
C ARG A 40 -21.48 17.02 -27.10
N ASP A 41 -21.55 15.71 -26.87
CA ASP A 41 -22.74 15.00 -26.42
C ASP A 41 -22.94 15.07 -24.89
N ASN A 42 -21.99 15.66 -24.16
CA ASN A 42 -22.04 15.73 -22.71
C ASN A 42 -22.95 16.86 -22.17
N ASN A 43 -23.88 17.37 -22.99
CA ASN A 43 -24.90 18.36 -22.63
C ASN A 43 -24.37 19.59 -21.85
N GLY A 44 -23.15 20.05 -22.18
CA GLY A 44 -22.52 21.20 -21.54
C GLY A 44 -21.83 20.91 -20.19
N TRP A 45 -21.82 19.67 -19.71
CA TRP A 45 -21.09 19.26 -18.51
C TRP A 45 -19.66 18.87 -18.84
N ARG A 46 -18.75 19.03 -17.89
CA ARG A 46 -17.40 18.45 -17.98
C ARG A 46 -17.47 16.97 -17.59
N ALA A 47 -16.96 16.08 -18.45
CA ALA A 47 -16.82 14.67 -18.12
C ALA A 47 -15.37 14.39 -17.71
N THR A 48 -15.21 13.79 -16.53
CA THR A 48 -13.91 13.36 -16.03
C THR A 48 -13.88 11.84 -15.96
N VAL A 49 -12.84 11.23 -16.53
CA VAL A 49 -12.57 9.80 -16.44
C VAL A 49 -11.28 9.60 -15.66
N GLY A 50 -11.33 8.78 -14.62
CA GLY A 50 -10.10 8.43 -13.92
C GLY A 50 -9.22 7.49 -14.76
N THR A 51 -7.92 7.75 -14.80
CA THR A 51 -6.92 6.99 -15.54
C THR A 51 -6.15 6.05 -14.60
N LEU A 52 -4.92 6.40 -14.23
CA LEU A 52 -4.04 5.63 -13.36
C LEU A 52 -4.51 5.71 -11.91
N LYS A 53 -4.41 4.58 -11.20
CA LYS A 53 -4.62 4.54 -9.75
C LYS A 53 -3.26 4.66 -9.08
N ASP A 54 -3.16 5.53 -8.09
CA ASP A 54 -2.02 5.63 -7.20
C ASP A 54 -2.42 5.07 -5.83
N ALA A 55 -1.49 4.36 -5.19
CA ALA A 55 -1.67 3.91 -3.82
C ALA A 55 -0.39 4.14 -3.03
N SER A 56 -0.52 4.58 -1.78
CA SER A 56 0.58 4.69 -0.83
C SER A 56 0.13 4.06 0.48
N ILE A 57 0.93 3.11 0.98
CA ILE A 57 0.70 2.48 2.28
C ILE A 57 1.80 2.95 3.21
N GLU A 58 1.40 3.58 4.30
CA GLU A 58 2.29 4.23 5.25
C GLU A 58 2.01 3.71 6.65
N PHE A 59 3.07 3.33 7.37
CA PHE A 59 2.94 2.82 8.72
C PHE A 59 4.27 2.86 9.47
N THR A 60 4.21 2.78 10.80
CA THR A 60 5.39 2.67 11.65
C THR A 60 5.50 1.25 12.21
N VAL A 61 6.62 0.57 11.96
CA VAL A 61 6.91 -0.76 12.54
C VAL A 61 7.80 -0.63 13.76
N LEU A 62 7.46 -1.34 14.84
CA LEU A 62 8.28 -1.41 16.05
C LEU A 62 9.25 -2.59 16.00
N ASN A 63 10.52 -2.34 16.28
CA ASN A 63 11.51 -3.40 16.47
C ASN A 63 11.30 -4.08 17.83
N LYS A 64 10.52 -5.16 17.84
CA LYS A 64 10.29 -5.99 19.04
C LYS A 64 11.24 -7.17 19.02
N ASN A 65 11.82 -7.49 20.17
CA ASN A 65 12.71 -8.65 20.30
C ASN A 65 11.95 -9.95 19.95
N GLY A 66 12.51 -10.74 19.02
CA GLY A 66 11.88 -11.98 18.51
C GLY A 66 10.95 -11.80 17.30
N ASP A 67 10.73 -10.56 16.84
CA ASP A 67 9.94 -10.28 15.64
C ASP A 67 10.86 -10.13 14.41
N THR A 68 10.50 -10.77 13.30
CA THR A 68 11.32 -10.77 12.06
C THR A 68 10.90 -9.70 11.06
N SER A 69 9.78 -9.02 11.30
CA SER A 69 9.17 -8.06 10.37
C SER A 69 10.07 -6.86 10.10
N PHE A 70 10.77 -6.37 11.13
CA PHE A 70 11.68 -5.23 10.99
C PHE A 70 12.85 -5.57 10.05
N GLY A 71 13.49 -6.72 10.25
CA GLY A 71 14.60 -7.19 9.40
C GLY A 71 14.14 -7.56 7.99
N MET A 72 12.93 -8.12 7.86
CA MET A 72 12.31 -8.41 6.57
C MET A 72 12.08 -7.13 5.75
N LEU A 73 11.48 -6.11 6.35
CA LEU A 73 11.22 -4.82 5.69
C LEU A 73 12.52 -4.12 5.30
N GLN A 74 13.54 -4.16 6.16
CA GLN A 74 14.87 -3.65 5.83
C GLN A 74 15.49 -4.39 4.64
N GLY A 75 15.35 -5.71 4.58
CA GLY A 75 15.84 -6.54 3.47
C GLY A 75 15.10 -6.27 2.15
N LEU A 76 13.79 -6.11 2.20
CA LEU A 76 12.96 -5.75 1.04
C LEU A 76 13.34 -4.37 0.51
N TRP A 77 13.50 -3.39 1.39
CA TRP A 77 13.99 -2.05 1.02
C TRP A 77 15.39 -2.09 0.39
N SER A 78 16.33 -2.82 1.00
CA SER A 78 17.70 -2.90 0.49
C SER A 78 17.82 -3.65 -0.85
N SER A 79 16.91 -4.58 -1.13
CA SER A 79 16.91 -5.37 -2.36
C SER A 79 16.06 -4.76 -3.47
N GLY A 80 15.13 -3.85 -3.14
CA GLY A 80 14.15 -3.32 -4.09
C GLY A 80 13.21 -4.41 -4.63
N THR A 81 13.02 -5.50 -3.88
CA THR A 81 12.24 -6.64 -4.38
C THR A 81 10.74 -6.34 -4.25
N PRO A 82 9.96 -6.45 -5.34
CA PRO A 82 8.51 -6.40 -5.27
C PRO A 82 7.96 -7.49 -4.34
N THR A 83 7.03 -7.13 -3.47
CA THR A 83 6.40 -8.04 -2.51
C THR A 83 4.88 -7.88 -2.52
N ASP A 84 4.15 -8.95 -2.25
CA ASP A 84 2.71 -8.91 -2.16
C ASP A 84 2.28 -8.40 -0.78
N VAL A 85 1.52 -7.30 -0.78
CA VAL A 85 1.03 -6.62 0.41
C VAL A 85 -0.48 -6.76 0.45
N GLY A 86 -0.98 -7.37 1.52
CA GLY A 86 -2.40 -7.52 1.79
C GLY A 86 -2.81 -6.68 3.00
N ILE A 87 -3.87 -5.90 2.86
CA ILE A 87 -4.51 -5.19 3.96
C ILE A 87 -5.96 -5.66 4.01
N SER A 88 -6.40 -6.18 5.14
CA SER A 88 -7.80 -6.53 5.36
C SER A 88 -8.32 -5.83 6.60
N ASP A 89 -9.46 -5.17 6.48
CA ASP A 89 -10.22 -4.62 7.59
C ASP A 89 -11.66 -5.13 7.52
N ALA A 90 -12.46 -4.91 8.56
CA ALA A 90 -13.85 -5.28 8.66
C ALA A 90 -14.72 -4.74 7.50
N GLY A 91 -14.23 -3.79 6.68
CA GLY A 91 -14.87 -3.26 5.48
C GLY A 91 -14.47 -3.89 4.14
N GLY A 92 -13.40 -4.69 4.07
CA GLY A 92 -12.91 -5.28 2.82
C GLY A 92 -11.41 -5.59 2.84
N SER A 93 -10.92 -6.16 1.73
CA SER A 93 -9.51 -6.50 1.56
C SER A 93 -8.92 -5.83 0.32
N LEU A 94 -7.69 -5.36 0.43
CA LEU A 94 -6.87 -4.83 -0.64
C LEU A 94 -5.60 -5.67 -0.73
N THR A 95 -5.27 -6.14 -1.93
CA THR A 95 -3.99 -6.81 -2.20
C THR A 95 -3.32 -6.13 -3.37
N LEU A 96 -2.07 -5.73 -3.17
CA LEU A 96 -1.25 -5.02 -4.14
C LEU A 96 0.17 -5.57 -4.08
N THR A 97 0.82 -5.74 -5.22
CA THR A 97 2.26 -5.95 -5.24
C THR A 97 2.94 -4.60 -5.11
N CYS A 98 3.65 -4.39 -4.00
CA CYS A 98 4.30 -3.14 -3.66
C CYS A 98 5.80 -3.33 -3.49
N GLU A 99 6.53 -2.22 -3.53
CA GLU A 99 7.93 -2.14 -3.17
C GLU A 99 8.11 -1.18 -1.99
N VAL A 100 9.07 -1.46 -1.12
CA VAL A 100 9.41 -0.58 0.00
C VAL A 100 10.19 0.60 -0.55
N MET A 101 9.55 1.76 -0.65
CA MET A 101 10.14 2.99 -1.18
C MET A 101 10.92 3.76 -0.11
N ASN A 102 10.46 3.69 1.13
CA ASN A 102 11.09 4.36 2.26
C ASN A 102 11.15 3.43 3.47
N PHE A 103 12.29 3.45 4.17
CA PHE A 103 12.52 2.76 5.42
C PHE A 103 13.38 3.65 6.31
N ASN A 104 12.75 4.49 7.13
CA ASN A 104 13.44 5.44 7.99
C ASN A 104 13.50 4.91 9.43
N VAL A 105 14.68 4.62 9.96
CA VAL A 105 14.87 4.05 11.29
C VAL A 105 15.00 5.14 12.35
N ASN A 106 14.07 5.16 13.31
CA ASN A 106 14.06 6.07 14.45
C ASN A 106 14.57 5.33 15.71
N GLN A 107 15.56 5.93 16.39
CA GLN A 107 16.21 5.37 17.58
C GLN A 107 16.20 6.38 18.73
N ASN A 108 15.03 6.92 19.04
CA ASN A 108 14.88 7.91 20.12
C ASN A 108 15.18 7.24 21.47
N LEU A 109 15.95 7.91 22.33
CA LEU A 109 16.41 7.34 23.61
C LEU A 109 15.28 6.95 24.59
N GLU A 110 14.10 7.53 24.42
CA GLU A 110 12.94 7.32 25.31
C GLU A 110 11.93 6.31 24.73
N GLU A 111 12.15 5.81 23.51
CA GLU A 111 11.18 4.99 22.79
C GLU A 111 11.79 3.66 22.31
N VAL A 112 10.92 2.72 21.95
CA VAL A 112 11.34 1.50 21.26
C VAL A 112 11.81 1.89 19.86
N VAL A 113 12.94 1.31 19.41
CA VAL A 113 13.41 1.47 18.02
C VAL A 113 12.27 1.18 17.04
N SER A 114 12.00 2.13 16.16
CA SER A 114 10.91 2.04 15.19
C SER A 114 11.44 2.34 13.79
N ALA A 115 10.66 1.99 12.77
CA ALA A 115 10.92 2.44 11.42
C ALA A 115 9.64 2.91 10.75
N ASP A 116 9.70 4.05 10.08
CA ASP A 116 8.63 4.55 9.22
C ASP A 116 8.81 3.96 7.83
N VAL A 117 7.76 3.30 7.36
CA VAL A 117 7.78 2.52 6.13
C VAL A 117 6.75 3.07 5.16
N THR A 118 7.18 3.26 3.91
CA THR A 118 6.28 3.61 2.80
C THR A 118 6.38 2.55 1.74
N LEU A 119 5.25 1.91 1.44
CA LEU A 119 5.10 0.96 0.34
C LEU A 119 4.32 1.63 -0.79
N LYS A 120 4.76 1.44 -2.02
CA LYS A 120 4.02 1.88 -3.21
C LYS A 120 3.87 0.73 -4.21
N PRO A 121 2.75 0.65 -4.95
CA PRO A 121 2.59 -0.30 -6.03
C PRO A 121 3.75 -0.20 -7.00
N THR A 122 4.33 -1.34 -7.33
CA THR A 122 5.42 -1.43 -8.31
C THR A 122 4.97 -2.30 -9.48
N GLN A 123 5.73 -2.25 -10.58
CA GLN A 123 5.49 -3.08 -11.75
C GLN A 123 5.68 -4.55 -11.37
N SER A 124 4.58 -5.20 -11.04
CA SER A 124 4.53 -6.62 -10.78
C SER A 124 4.41 -7.38 -12.10
N SER A 125 5.18 -8.45 -12.26
CA SER A 125 4.94 -9.44 -13.32
C SER A 125 3.58 -10.14 -13.18
N SER A 126 2.93 -10.00 -12.02
CA SER A 126 1.55 -10.42 -11.70
C SER A 126 0.55 -9.24 -11.63
N GLY A 127 1.00 -8.01 -11.86
CA GLY A 127 0.12 -6.88 -12.05
C GLY A 127 -0.50 -6.99 -13.43
N SER A 128 -1.83 -7.06 -13.50
CA SER A 128 -2.54 -6.83 -14.77
C SER A 128 -2.45 -5.34 -15.12
N GLY A 129 -1.23 -4.90 -15.42
CA GLY A 129 -1.00 -3.73 -16.24
C GLY A 129 -1.56 -4.05 -17.61
N MET A 130 -2.32 -3.12 -18.17
CA MET A 130 -2.73 -3.16 -19.56
C MET A 130 -1.43 -3.13 -20.38
N ASN A 131 -0.87 -4.29 -20.67
CA ASN A 131 0.09 -4.46 -21.76
C ASN A 131 -0.64 -3.88 -22.95
N VAL A 132 -0.26 -2.65 -23.33
CA VAL A 132 -0.55 -2.09 -24.64
C VAL A 132 -0.21 -3.20 -25.61
N GLY A 133 -1.26 -3.77 -26.20
CA GLY A 133 -1.16 -4.93 -27.07
C GLY A 133 0.01 -4.68 -28.00
N GLY A 134 0.99 -5.59 -27.95
CA GLY A 134 2.17 -5.51 -28.77
C GLY A 134 1.74 -5.19 -30.19
N GLY A 135 2.14 -4.01 -30.67
CA GLY A 135 1.91 -3.63 -32.04
C GLY A 135 2.42 -4.76 -32.92
N THR A 136 1.52 -5.36 -33.68
CA THR A 136 1.89 -6.21 -34.80
C THR A 136 1.43 -5.44 -36.05
N PRO A 137 2.30 -5.23 -37.04
CA PRO A 137 2.07 -4.35 -38.18
C PRO A 137 0.90 -4.77 -39.07
#